data_AF-A0A448XJV9-F1
#
_entry.id   AF-A0A448XJV9-F1
#
_cell.length_a   1.000
_cell.length_b   1.000
_cell.length_c   1.000
_cell.angle_alpha   90.00
_cell.angle_beta   90.00
_cell.angle_gamma   90.00
#
_symmetry.space_group_name_H-M   'P 1'
#
loop_
_entity.id
_entity.type
_entity.pdbx_description
1 polymer ?
#
loop_
_entity_poly.entity_id
_entity_poly.type
_entity_poly.pdbx_seq_one_letter_code
_entity_poly.pdbx_strand_id
1 'polypeptide(L)'
;MMVLTTNQVWWTWELEDVFRKISRGQKTALKEYASLLQNQLDDVVVRIRAPLSKNNRAKLTTVLIIDVHARDIVDTFVRDSVLSAREFEWEAQMRFYWIRQSDGILAIAGSGPVLGLSMVPNSSIGSVDAEESDNLVVRQCTGNFLYGYEYMGLNGRLVITPLTDRIYLTLTQALSMHLGGAPAGPAGTGKTETIKDLAKALGILCLVTNCGEGMDAMAIAKIFSGLCQTGAWGCFDEFNRIEAPVLSVISTQIRTIQTALAACVRRFQFETSEIRLNRRVGIFITMNPGYAGRTELPESVKALFRPVVVIVPDLQQICEIMLFSQVGWQFFTLLPY
;
A
#
# COMPACT_ATOMS: atom_id res chain seq x y z
N MET A 1 11.10 -5.87 -8.18
CA MET A 1 10.39 -6.22 -6.94
C MET A 1 11.36 -6.45 -5.80
N MET A 2 12.17 -7.53 -5.76
CA MET A 2 13.14 -7.76 -4.67
C MET A 2 13.96 -6.53 -4.24
N VAL A 3 14.63 -5.87 -5.19
CA VAL A 3 15.41 -4.64 -4.90
C VAL A 3 14.56 -3.54 -4.28
N LEU A 4 13.34 -3.32 -4.78
CA LEU A 4 12.43 -2.27 -4.27
C LEU A 4 12.02 -2.59 -2.83
N THR A 5 11.68 -3.84 -2.56
CA THR A 5 11.25 -4.31 -1.26
C THR A 5 12.39 -4.27 -0.24
N THR A 6 13.58 -4.72 -0.61
CA THR A 6 14.78 -4.61 0.24
C THR A 6 15.12 -3.16 0.54
N ASN A 7 15.02 -2.27 -0.46
CA ASN A 7 15.25 -0.85 -0.27
C ASN A 7 14.28 -0.24 0.75
N GLN A 8 12.98 -0.58 0.67
CA GLN A 8 11.98 -0.14 1.62
C GLN A 8 12.22 -0.66 3.05
N VAL A 9 12.66 -1.92 3.19
CA VAL A 9 13.07 -2.48 4.50
C VAL A 9 14.26 -1.72 5.06
N TRP A 10 15.26 -1.45 4.22
CA TRP A 10 16.48 -0.76 4.62
C TRP A 10 16.20 0.67 5.05
N TRP A 11 15.45 1.42 4.24
CA TRP A 11 15.01 2.78 4.56
C TRP A 11 14.22 2.84 5.88
N THR A 12 13.30 1.90 6.09
CA THR A 12 12.52 1.80 7.35
C THR A 12 13.46 1.66 8.55
N TRP A 13 14.42 0.76 8.47
CA TRP A 13 15.37 0.50 9.54
C TRP A 13 16.32 1.68 9.80
N GLU A 14 16.85 2.31 8.73
CA GLU A 14 17.76 3.44 8.83
C GLU A 14 17.10 4.65 9.49
N LEU A 15 15.87 4.96 9.10
CA LEU A 15 15.14 6.11 9.65
C LEU A 15 14.76 5.88 11.13
N GLU A 16 14.41 4.65 11.51
CA GLU A 16 14.25 4.30 12.93
C GLU A 16 15.56 4.36 13.71
N ASP A 17 16.70 4.00 13.11
CA ASP A 17 18.02 4.18 13.72
C ASP A 17 18.37 5.66 13.91
N VAL A 18 18.00 6.52 12.96
CA VAL A 18 18.11 7.98 13.09
C VAL A 18 17.29 8.50 14.26
N PHE A 19 16.03 8.08 14.42
CA PHE A 19 15.23 8.44 15.61
C PHE A 19 15.86 7.93 16.91
N ARG A 20 16.46 6.73 16.92
CA ARG A 20 17.22 6.21 18.07
C ARG A 20 18.48 7.03 18.37
N LYS A 21 19.20 7.52 17.35
CA LYS A 21 20.35 8.42 17.51
C LYS A 21 19.95 9.77 18.09
N ILE A 22 18.84 10.34 17.62
CA ILE A 22 18.29 11.61 18.13
C ILE A 22 17.93 11.48 19.61
N SER A 23 17.25 10.41 20.01
CA SER A 23 16.93 10.17 21.43
C SER A 23 18.16 9.95 22.32
N ARG A 24 19.30 9.52 21.74
CA ARG A 24 20.60 9.47 22.41
C ARG A 24 21.36 10.81 22.41
N GLY A 25 20.77 11.88 21.89
CA GLY A 25 21.31 13.24 21.91
C GLY A 25 21.93 13.72 20.59
N GLN A 26 21.97 12.90 19.54
CA GLN A 26 22.48 13.32 18.22
C GLN A 26 21.42 14.11 17.43
N LYS A 27 21.24 15.39 17.78
CA LYS A 27 20.18 16.25 17.22
C LYS A 27 20.30 16.50 15.71
N THR A 28 21.47 16.33 15.12
CA THR A 28 21.72 16.56 13.68
C THR A 28 21.50 15.31 12.81
N ALA A 29 21.28 14.15 13.41
CA ALA A 29 21.25 12.87 12.70
C ALA A 29 20.23 12.84 11.54
N LEU A 30 19.06 13.48 11.70
CA LEU A 30 18.04 13.53 10.64
C LEU A 30 18.49 14.38 9.43
N LYS A 31 19.16 15.52 9.69
CA LYS A 31 19.69 16.39 8.63
C LYS A 31 20.86 15.73 7.89
N GLU A 32 21.71 15.01 8.62
CA GLU A 32 22.79 14.22 8.04
C GLU A 32 22.24 13.09 7.18
N TYR A 33 21.17 12.42 7.63
CA TYR A 33 20.51 11.37 6.85
C TYR A 33 19.82 11.92 5.59
N ALA A 34 19.14 13.07 5.68
CA ALA A 34 18.58 13.74 4.49
C ALA A 34 19.66 14.06 3.44
N SER A 35 20.82 14.55 3.89
CA SER A 35 21.96 14.83 3.02
C SER A 35 22.53 13.55 2.38
N LEU A 36 22.58 12.43 3.14
CA LEU A 36 22.99 11.14 2.62
C LEU A 36 22.04 10.64 1.52
N LEU A 37 20.73 10.69 1.75
CA LEU A 37 19.72 10.29 0.76
C LEU A 37 19.83 11.12 -0.52
N GLN A 38 20.03 12.44 -0.41
CA GLN A 38 20.22 13.31 -1.56
C GLN A 38 21.48 12.92 -2.36
N ASN A 39 22.61 12.65 -1.70
CA ASN A 39 23.82 12.20 -2.39
C ASN A 39 23.63 10.85 -3.10
N GLN A 40 22.97 9.89 -2.46
CA GLN A 40 22.65 8.60 -3.08
C GLN A 40 21.73 8.75 -4.29
N LEU A 41 20.74 9.63 -4.20
CA LEU A 41 19.84 9.95 -5.30
C LEU A 41 20.59 10.53 -6.50
N ASP A 42 21.51 11.47 -6.25
CA ASP A 42 22.35 12.07 -7.30
C ASP A 42 23.25 11.03 -7.99
N ASP A 43 23.81 10.07 -7.24
CA ASP A 43 24.57 8.95 -7.81
C ASP A 43 23.72 8.07 -8.74
N VAL A 44 22.47 7.77 -8.36
CA VAL A 44 21.56 6.98 -9.20
C VAL A 44 21.17 7.75 -10.46
N VAL A 45 20.92 9.06 -10.35
CA VAL A 45 20.63 9.93 -11.49
C VAL A 45 21.80 9.94 -12.48
N VAL A 46 23.03 10.07 -12.01
CA VAL A 46 24.23 10.02 -12.87
C VAL A 46 24.30 8.67 -13.60
N ARG A 47 24.00 7.55 -12.92
CA ARG A 47 23.97 6.21 -13.54
C ARG A 47 22.88 6.08 -14.60
N ILE A 48 21.69 6.64 -14.38
CA ILE A 48 20.60 6.60 -15.37
C ILE A 48 20.98 7.34 -16.66
N ARG A 49 21.78 8.40 -16.56
CA ARG A 49 22.24 9.18 -17.72
C ARG A 49 23.29 8.46 -18.56
N ALA A 50 23.94 7.43 -18.02
CA ALA A 50 24.85 6.59 -18.79
C ALA A 50 24.10 5.75 -19.85
N PRO A 51 24.79 5.24 -20.89
CA PRO A 51 24.23 4.27 -21.81
C PRO A 51 23.80 3.01 -21.05
N LEU A 52 22.50 2.71 -21.09
CA LEU A 52 21.89 1.58 -20.39
C LEU A 52 20.93 0.86 -21.32
N SER A 53 20.80 -0.46 -21.13
CA SER A 53 19.74 -1.23 -21.77
C SER A 53 18.37 -0.72 -21.32
N LYS A 54 17.35 -0.89 -22.18
CA LYS A 54 15.96 -0.50 -21.88
C LYS A 54 15.49 -1.08 -20.53
N ASN A 55 15.83 -2.33 -20.25
CA ASN A 55 15.45 -3.01 -19.01
C ASN A 55 16.18 -2.42 -17.78
N ASN A 56 17.48 -2.13 -17.89
CA ASN A 56 18.23 -1.56 -16.76
C ASN A 56 17.77 -0.13 -16.47
N ARG A 57 17.50 0.65 -17.52
CA ARG A 57 16.91 1.99 -17.38
C ARG A 57 15.56 1.92 -16.67
N ALA A 58 14.66 1.06 -17.11
CA ALA A 58 13.35 0.89 -16.47
C ALA A 58 13.45 0.43 -14.99
N LYS A 59 14.40 -0.45 -14.66
CA LYS A 59 14.68 -0.84 -13.26
C LYS A 59 15.12 0.36 -12.40
N LEU A 60 16.10 1.12 -12.87
CA LEU A 60 16.62 2.28 -12.14
C LEU A 60 15.58 3.40 -12.01
N THR A 61 14.84 3.70 -13.08
CA THR A 61 13.72 4.66 -13.02
C THR A 61 12.70 4.25 -11.95
N THR A 62 12.42 2.94 -11.83
CA THR A 62 11.49 2.44 -10.82
C THR A 62 12.02 2.61 -9.39
N VAL A 63 13.31 2.34 -9.18
CA VAL A 63 13.97 2.57 -7.88
C VAL A 63 13.94 4.05 -7.53
N LEU A 64 14.28 4.91 -8.50
CA LEU A 64 14.36 6.34 -8.26
C LEU A 64 13.01 6.97 -7.88
N ILE A 65 11.90 6.54 -8.48
CA ILE A 65 10.57 7.03 -8.08
C ILE A 65 10.32 6.79 -6.59
N ILE A 66 10.74 5.63 -6.08
CA ILE A 66 10.61 5.28 -4.66
C ILE A 66 11.59 6.09 -3.80
N ASP A 67 12.82 6.27 -4.25
CA ASP A 67 13.86 6.99 -3.50
C ASP A 67 13.58 8.49 -3.39
N VAL A 68 13.05 9.12 -4.46
CA VAL A 68 12.58 10.52 -4.41
C VAL A 68 11.52 10.68 -3.35
N HIS A 69 10.51 9.79 -3.34
CA HIS A 69 9.45 9.83 -2.34
C HIS A 69 9.99 9.64 -0.91
N ALA A 70 10.87 8.65 -0.71
CA ALA A 70 11.53 8.43 0.57
C ALA A 70 12.31 9.66 1.05
N ARG A 71 13.05 10.32 0.15
CA ARG A 71 13.78 11.56 0.44
C ARG A 71 12.85 12.71 0.80
N ASP A 72 11.77 12.90 0.04
CA ASP A 72 10.81 14.00 0.27
C ASP A 72 10.06 13.85 1.61
N ILE A 73 9.83 12.61 2.07
CA ILE A 73 9.35 12.33 3.43
C ILE A 73 10.38 12.79 4.46
N VAL A 74 11.65 12.42 4.31
CA VAL A 74 12.70 12.81 5.27
C VAL A 74 12.89 14.33 5.30
N ASP A 75 12.87 15.01 4.14
CA ASP A 75 12.92 16.47 4.06
C ASP A 75 11.75 17.11 4.81
N THR A 76 10.56 16.52 4.68
CA THR A 76 9.36 16.92 5.43
C THR A 76 9.56 16.73 6.93
N PHE A 77 10.13 15.61 7.37
CA PHE A 77 10.43 15.38 8.80
C PHE A 77 11.46 16.37 9.35
N VAL A 78 12.48 16.75 8.55
CA VAL A 78 13.45 17.78 8.93
C VAL A 78 12.77 19.14 9.09
N ARG A 79 11.92 19.52 8.13
CA ARG A 79 11.21 20.80 8.12
C ARG A 79 10.23 20.90 9.29
N ASP A 80 9.45 19.85 9.50
CA ASP A 80 8.34 19.83 10.47
C ASP A 80 8.80 19.33 11.85
N SER A 81 10.10 19.04 12.01
CA SER A 81 10.73 18.59 13.26
C SER A 81 10.10 17.32 13.84
N VAL A 82 9.89 16.32 12.98
CA VAL A 82 9.47 14.98 13.38
C VAL A 82 10.70 14.22 13.87
N LEU A 83 10.78 13.95 15.17
CA LEU A 83 12.00 13.47 15.83
C LEU A 83 11.86 12.08 16.47
N SER A 84 10.66 11.49 16.40
CA SER A 84 10.33 10.24 17.08
C SER A 84 9.55 9.29 16.20
N ALA A 85 9.85 8.00 16.33
CA ALA A 85 9.10 6.92 15.68
C ALA A 85 7.67 6.73 16.22
N ARG A 86 7.24 7.51 17.21
CA ARG A 86 5.87 7.52 17.77
C ARG A 86 5.00 8.64 17.19
N GLU A 87 5.58 9.50 16.35
CA GLU A 87 4.84 10.60 15.74
C GLU A 87 4.01 10.11 14.56
N PHE A 88 2.85 10.73 14.38
CA PHE A 88 1.86 10.29 13.39
C PHE A 88 2.41 10.37 11.96
N GLU A 89 3.24 11.37 11.67
CA GLU A 89 3.87 11.60 10.38
C GLU A 89 4.70 10.39 9.94
N TRP A 90 5.38 9.73 10.89
CA TRP A 90 6.06 8.46 10.66
C TRP A 90 5.10 7.27 10.63
N GLU A 91 4.12 7.23 11.55
CA GLU A 91 3.15 6.14 11.57
C GLU A 91 2.28 6.04 10.33
N ALA A 92 2.01 7.17 9.69
CA ALA A 92 1.25 7.28 8.46
C ALA A 92 2.00 6.71 7.24
N GLN A 93 3.32 6.50 7.31
CA GLN A 93 4.08 5.91 6.21
C GLN A 93 3.95 4.39 6.18
N MET A 94 4.04 3.80 4.98
CA MET A 94 4.19 2.35 4.84
C MET A 94 5.61 1.94 5.22
N ARG A 95 5.72 1.09 6.24
CA ARG A 95 7.00 0.68 6.83
C ARG A 95 7.16 -0.82 6.69
N PHE A 96 8.35 -1.25 6.27
CA PHE A 96 8.63 -2.62 5.89
C PHE A 96 9.60 -3.27 6.89
N TYR A 97 9.17 -4.37 7.51
CA TYR A 97 9.92 -5.06 8.55
C TYR A 97 10.13 -6.52 8.19
N TRP A 98 11.38 -6.96 8.17
CA TRP A 98 11.70 -8.39 8.08
C TRP A 98 11.67 -9.01 9.49
N ILE A 99 10.68 -9.84 9.79
CA ILE A 99 10.52 -10.49 11.10
C ILE A 99 11.16 -11.86 11.06
N ARG A 100 12.25 -12.07 11.79
CA ARG A 100 12.90 -13.38 11.90
C ARG A 100 12.20 -14.28 12.90
N GLN A 101 12.38 -15.59 12.76
CA GLN A 101 11.79 -16.59 13.64
C GLN A 101 12.12 -16.41 15.13
N SER A 102 13.30 -15.88 15.46
CA SER A 102 13.70 -15.54 16.83
C SER A 102 12.91 -14.37 17.43
N ASP A 103 12.37 -13.50 16.59
CA ASP A 103 11.75 -12.23 16.98
C ASP A 103 10.21 -12.36 17.08
N GLY A 104 9.64 -13.39 16.45
CA GLY A 104 8.20 -13.66 16.40
C GLY A 104 7.55 -13.97 17.75
N ILE A 105 8.32 -14.40 18.74
CA ILE A 105 7.83 -14.63 20.12
C ILE A 105 7.60 -13.30 20.87
N LEU A 106 8.30 -12.22 20.48
CA LEU A 106 8.22 -10.91 21.13
C LEU A 106 7.22 -9.95 20.45
N ALA A 107 6.93 -10.14 19.16
CA ALA A 107 6.24 -9.14 18.33
C ALA A 107 4.71 -9.05 18.54
N ILE A 108 4.09 -10.00 19.25
CA ILE A 108 2.63 -10.08 19.43
C ILE A 108 2.16 -9.53 20.80
N ALA A 109 3.08 -9.15 21.69
CA ALA A 109 2.76 -8.40 22.90
C ALA A 109 2.80 -6.90 22.57
N GLY A 110 1.65 -6.23 22.68
CA GLY A 110 1.39 -4.93 22.07
C GLY A 110 2.39 -3.80 22.34
N SER A 111 2.41 -2.85 21.38
CA SER A 111 2.71 -1.42 21.58
C SER A 111 3.83 -1.09 22.58
N GLY A 112 5.08 -1.21 22.14
CA GLY A 112 6.27 -0.76 22.87
C GLY A 112 7.53 -0.90 22.02
N PRO A 113 8.58 -0.08 22.26
CA PRO A 113 9.73 0.00 21.36
C PRO A 113 10.48 -1.32 21.38
N VAL A 114 10.82 -1.81 20.19
CA VAL A 114 11.62 -3.04 20.02
C VAL A 114 12.96 -2.84 20.73
N LEU A 115 13.13 -3.51 21.87
CA LEU A 115 14.39 -3.59 22.60
C LEU A 115 14.92 -5.00 22.51
N GLY A 116 16.21 -5.09 22.15
CA GLY A 116 17.02 -6.23 22.54
C GLY A 116 17.15 -6.30 24.07
N LEU A 117 17.25 -7.55 24.55
CA LEU A 117 17.66 -8.01 25.88
C LEU A 117 16.67 -7.78 27.05
N SER A 118 15.87 -8.81 27.36
CA SER A 118 16.00 -9.63 28.57
C SER A 118 14.71 -10.44 28.82
N MET A 119 14.90 -11.71 29.15
CA MET A 119 13.92 -12.75 29.43
C MET A 119 12.99 -12.40 30.62
N VAL A 120 11.68 -12.62 30.45
CA VAL A 120 10.81 -13.20 31.48
C VAL A 120 9.75 -14.07 30.77
N PRO A 121 9.63 -15.37 31.06
CA PRO A 121 8.59 -16.21 30.51
C PRO A 121 7.35 -16.10 31.41
N ASN A 122 6.20 -15.73 30.86
CA ASN A 122 4.93 -16.14 31.46
C ASN A 122 3.88 -16.41 30.40
N SER A 123 3.68 -17.72 30.21
CA SER A 123 2.42 -18.45 30.07
C SER A 123 1.28 -17.86 29.24
N SER A 124 0.83 -18.70 28.30
CA SER A 124 -0.48 -18.71 27.62
C SER A 124 -0.71 -17.68 26.50
N ILE A 125 0.22 -17.59 25.55
CA ILE A 125 -0.11 -17.13 24.19
C ILE A 125 -0.03 -18.35 23.28
N GLY A 126 -1.13 -18.62 22.57
CA GLY A 126 -1.27 -19.75 21.66
C GLY A 126 -0.11 -19.83 20.67
N SER A 127 0.20 -21.06 20.25
CA SER A 127 1.22 -21.36 19.25
C SER A 127 1.21 -20.34 18.12
N VAL A 128 2.31 -19.58 17.98
CA VAL A 128 2.57 -18.77 16.79
C VAL A 128 2.43 -19.71 15.59
N ASP A 129 1.47 -19.46 14.71
CA ASP A 129 1.37 -20.19 13.45
C ASP A 129 2.72 -20.03 12.73
N ALA A 130 3.39 -21.13 12.42
CA ALA A 130 4.76 -21.15 11.87
C ALA A 130 4.93 -20.35 10.55
N GLU A 131 3.83 -19.89 9.95
CA GLU A 131 3.80 -19.05 8.74
C GLU A 131 4.23 -17.59 8.98
N GLU A 132 4.26 -17.09 10.22
CA GLU A 132 4.65 -15.70 10.54
C GLU A 132 6.14 -15.52 10.88
N SER A 133 6.89 -16.62 11.02
CA SER A 133 8.34 -16.58 11.22
C SER A 133 9.11 -16.48 9.90
N ASP A 134 10.09 -15.57 9.84
CA ASP A 134 10.89 -15.28 8.63
C ASP A 134 10.05 -14.70 7.48
N ASN A 135 9.26 -13.68 7.82
CA ASN A 135 8.29 -13.07 6.92
C ASN A 135 8.45 -11.54 6.87
N LEU A 136 8.08 -10.95 5.74
CA LEU A 136 8.06 -9.51 5.55
C LEU A 136 6.69 -8.97 5.92
N VAL A 137 6.69 -8.00 6.82
CA VAL A 137 5.51 -7.35 7.33
C VAL A 137 5.53 -5.88 6.94
N VAL A 138 4.42 -5.41 6.37
CA VAL A 138 4.20 -4.00 6.07
C VAL A 138 3.26 -3.42 7.12
N ARG A 139 3.66 -2.32 7.77
CA ARG A 139 2.86 -1.61 8.78
C ARG A 139 2.56 -0.20 8.31
N GLN A 140 1.32 0.23 8.51
CA GLN A 140 0.89 1.61 8.28
C GLN A 140 -0.21 1.94 9.28
N CYS A 141 0.00 2.96 10.11
CA CYS A 141 -0.77 3.23 11.32
C CYS A 141 -0.99 1.95 12.13
N THR A 142 -2.25 1.61 12.42
CA THR A 142 -2.65 0.38 13.12
C THR A 142 -2.72 -0.86 12.22
N GLY A 143 -2.57 -0.69 10.90
CA GLY A 143 -2.60 -1.77 9.93
C GLY A 143 -1.31 -2.58 9.93
N ASN A 144 -1.45 -3.90 9.85
CA ASN A 144 -0.37 -4.86 9.77
C ASN A 144 -0.69 -5.87 8.65
N PHE A 145 0.15 -5.93 7.63
CA PHE A 145 -0.07 -6.71 6.41
C PHE A 145 1.12 -7.61 6.13
N LEU A 146 0.87 -8.91 5.94
CA LEU A 146 1.87 -9.83 5.41
C LEU A 146 2.13 -9.52 3.94
N TYR A 147 3.39 -9.44 3.55
CA TYR A 147 3.78 -9.25 2.16
C TYR A 147 3.33 -10.43 1.29
N GLY A 148 2.83 -10.14 0.10
CA GLY A 148 2.22 -11.12 -0.79
C GLY A 148 3.21 -11.98 -1.57
N TYR A 149 4.44 -11.49 -1.81
CA TYR A 149 5.50 -12.14 -2.61
C TYR A 149 5.13 -12.45 -4.07
N GLU A 150 4.07 -11.86 -4.62
CA GLU A 150 3.70 -12.05 -6.02
C GLU A 150 4.71 -11.42 -6.97
N TYR A 151 5.12 -12.21 -7.98
CA TYR A 151 6.00 -11.72 -9.03
C TYR A 151 5.19 -11.00 -10.11
N MET A 152 5.39 -9.69 -10.21
CA MET A 152 4.66 -8.84 -11.15
C MET A 152 5.52 -8.34 -12.32
N GLY A 153 6.71 -8.90 -12.54
CA GLY A 153 7.61 -8.43 -13.59
C GLY A 153 8.11 -7.00 -13.38
N LEU A 154 8.60 -6.37 -14.47
CA LEU A 154 9.07 -4.99 -14.48
C LEU A 154 7.93 -4.05 -14.92
N ASN A 155 6.98 -3.82 -14.02
CA ASN A 155 5.71 -3.15 -14.32
C ASN A 155 5.59 -1.73 -13.74
N GLY A 156 6.69 -0.97 -13.74
CA GLY A 156 6.75 0.44 -13.29
C GLY A 156 6.18 0.70 -11.89
N ARG A 157 6.29 1.94 -11.43
CA ARG A 157 5.64 2.42 -10.21
C ARG A 157 4.93 3.72 -10.52
N LEU A 158 3.78 3.92 -9.87
CA LEU A 158 3.12 5.22 -9.90
C LEU A 158 4.00 6.23 -9.14
N VAL A 159 4.08 7.46 -9.63
CA VAL A 159 4.70 8.54 -8.88
C VAL A 159 3.87 8.82 -7.63
N ILE A 160 4.51 8.75 -6.46
CA ILE A 160 3.82 8.93 -5.19
C ILE A 160 3.77 10.43 -4.88
N THR A 161 2.56 10.96 -4.76
CA THR A 161 2.27 12.36 -4.42
C THR A 161 1.57 12.41 -3.06
N PRO A 162 1.45 13.57 -2.40
CA PRO A 162 0.69 13.69 -1.15
C PRO A 162 -0.78 13.23 -1.27
N LEU A 163 -1.37 13.31 -2.47
CA LEU A 163 -2.70 12.76 -2.74
C LEU A 163 -2.67 11.23 -2.72
N THR A 164 -1.71 10.62 -3.41
CA THR A 164 -1.51 9.17 -3.44
C THR A 164 -1.27 8.61 -2.04
N ASP A 165 -0.45 9.27 -1.21
CA ASP A 165 -0.19 8.85 0.17
C ASP A 165 -1.46 8.82 1.02
N ARG A 166 -2.28 9.85 0.93
CA ARG A 166 -3.58 9.90 1.64
C ARG A 166 -4.52 8.80 1.18
N ILE A 167 -4.51 8.48 -0.12
CA ILE A 167 -5.29 7.37 -0.66
C ILE A 167 -4.75 6.05 -0.07
N TYR A 168 -3.44 5.82 -0.09
CA TYR A 168 -2.82 4.61 0.49
C TYR A 168 -3.18 4.44 1.96
N LEU A 169 -2.99 5.49 2.76
CA LEU A 169 -3.34 5.52 4.17
C LEU A 169 -4.82 5.16 4.41
N THR A 170 -5.72 5.74 3.62
CA THR A 170 -7.16 5.47 3.78
C THR A 170 -7.51 4.03 3.40
N LEU A 171 -6.91 3.51 2.32
CA LEU A 171 -7.16 2.15 1.85
C LEU A 171 -6.58 1.09 2.80
N THR A 172 -5.35 1.26 3.28
CA THR A 172 -4.76 0.34 4.25
C THR A 172 -5.51 0.37 5.58
N GLN A 173 -5.92 1.55 6.06
CA GLN A 173 -6.78 1.62 7.24
C GLN A 173 -8.15 0.97 7.02
N ALA A 174 -8.74 1.04 5.82
CA ALA A 174 -9.96 0.32 5.50
C ALA A 174 -9.76 -1.21 5.61
N LEU A 175 -8.67 -1.72 5.05
CA LEU A 175 -8.33 -3.15 5.09
C LEU A 175 -8.09 -3.65 6.51
N SER A 176 -7.46 -2.86 7.39
CA SER A 176 -7.25 -3.26 8.80
C SER A 176 -8.57 -3.42 9.57
N MET A 177 -9.65 -2.77 9.11
CA MET A 177 -11.01 -2.93 9.62
C MET A 177 -11.86 -3.91 8.78
N HIS A 178 -11.24 -4.63 7.84
CA HIS A 178 -11.87 -5.59 6.93
C HIS A 178 -12.93 -4.96 6.02
N LEU A 179 -12.84 -3.64 5.81
CA LEU A 179 -13.65 -2.91 4.85
C LEU A 179 -12.97 -2.88 3.49
N GLY A 180 -13.78 -2.76 2.44
CA GLY A 180 -13.25 -2.44 1.12
C GLY A 180 -12.91 -0.96 0.98
N GLY A 181 -12.24 -0.58 -0.11
CA GLY A 181 -12.05 0.82 -0.48
C GLY A 181 -12.94 1.24 -1.65
N ALA A 182 -13.47 2.46 -1.60
CA ALA A 182 -14.28 3.04 -2.68
C ALA A 182 -13.70 4.36 -3.21
N PRO A 183 -12.57 4.34 -3.95
CA PRO A 183 -12.11 5.49 -4.72
C PRO A 183 -13.16 6.02 -5.71
N ALA A 184 -13.50 7.30 -5.59
CA ALA A 184 -14.48 7.99 -6.41
C ALA A 184 -13.95 9.33 -6.90
N GLY A 185 -14.20 9.65 -8.17
CA GLY A 185 -13.73 10.90 -8.79
C GLY A 185 -13.88 10.88 -10.31
N PRO A 186 -13.51 11.98 -11.00
CA PRO A 186 -13.63 12.08 -12.45
C PRO A 186 -12.89 10.96 -13.22
N ALA A 187 -13.29 10.72 -14.47
CA ALA A 187 -12.59 9.75 -15.31
C ALA A 187 -11.11 10.17 -15.52
N GLY A 188 -10.20 9.19 -15.55
CA GLY A 188 -8.77 9.46 -15.78
C GLY A 188 -7.97 9.99 -14.59
N THR A 189 -8.54 10.08 -13.38
CA THR A 189 -7.82 10.56 -12.17
C THR A 189 -6.93 9.51 -11.48
N GLY A 190 -6.71 8.34 -12.09
CA GLY A 190 -5.79 7.34 -11.55
C GLY A 190 -6.35 6.45 -10.44
N LYS A 191 -7.68 6.34 -10.29
CA LYS A 191 -8.33 5.54 -9.23
C LYS A 191 -7.87 4.08 -9.22
N THR A 192 -7.97 3.43 -10.37
CA THR A 192 -7.65 2.00 -10.56
C THR A 192 -6.13 1.79 -10.47
N GLU A 193 -5.36 2.70 -11.05
CA GLU A 193 -3.90 2.70 -11.06
C GLU A 193 -3.35 2.81 -9.63
N THR A 194 -3.97 3.63 -8.78
CA THR A 194 -3.59 3.81 -7.38
C THR A 194 -3.83 2.53 -6.58
N ILE A 195 -4.99 1.86 -6.74
CA ILE A 195 -5.26 0.57 -6.09
C ILE A 195 -4.24 -0.49 -6.54
N LYS A 196 -3.97 -0.58 -7.86
CA LYS A 196 -3.00 -1.52 -8.41
C LYS A 196 -1.59 -1.24 -7.90
N ASP A 197 -1.20 0.03 -7.76
CA ASP A 197 0.12 0.38 -7.27
C ASP A 197 0.28 0.12 -5.76
N LEU A 198 -0.77 0.30 -4.97
CA LEU A 198 -0.79 -0.15 -3.57
C LEU A 198 -0.65 -1.69 -3.48
N ALA A 199 -1.40 -2.44 -4.29
CA ALA A 199 -1.31 -3.89 -4.32
C ALA A 199 0.11 -4.37 -4.69
N LYS A 200 0.74 -3.72 -5.69
CA LYS A 200 2.15 -3.93 -6.03
C LYS A 200 3.09 -3.65 -4.85
N ALA A 201 2.82 -2.60 -4.07
CA ALA A 201 3.61 -2.23 -2.89
C ALA A 201 3.56 -3.33 -1.82
N LEU A 202 2.41 -3.99 -1.68
CA LEU A 202 2.21 -5.11 -0.77
C LEU A 202 2.58 -6.47 -1.39
N GLY A 203 3.00 -6.51 -2.65
CA GLY A 203 3.31 -7.75 -3.36
C GLY A 203 2.09 -8.64 -3.59
N ILE A 204 0.90 -8.08 -3.75
CA ILE A 204 -0.37 -8.79 -3.95
C ILE A 204 -0.89 -8.56 -5.39
N LEU A 205 -1.31 -9.64 -6.06
CA LEU A 205 -1.93 -9.55 -7.37
C LEU A 205 -3.28 -8.80 -7.29
N CYS A 206 -3.45 -7.75 -8.08
CA CYS A 206 -4.71 -7.02 -8.20
C CYS A 206 -5.38 -7.29 -9.56
N LEU A 207 -6.50 -8.00 -9.54
CA LEU A 207 -7.34 -8.27 -10.70
C LEU A 207 -8.33 -7.12 -10.89
N VAL A 208 -8.32 -6.50 -12.06
CA VAL A 208 -9.26 -5.44 -12.41
C VAL A 208 -10.38 -6.02 -13.26
N THR A 209 -11.63 -5.80 -12.84
CA THR A 209 -12.82 -6.20 -13.58
C THR A 209 -13.62 -4.94 -13.90
N ASN A 210 -13.86 -4.65 -15.17
CA ASN A 210 -14.75 -3.54 -15.55
C ASN A 210 -16.20 -3.99 -15.38
N CYS A 211 -16.99 -3.19 -14.66
CA CYS A 211 -18.39 -3.44 -14.38
C CYS A 211 -19.29 -2.71 -15.38
N GLY A 212 -20.28 -3.44 -15.92
CA GLY A 212 -21.31 -2.91 -16.81
C GLY A 212 -22.70 -3.38 -16.42
N GLU A 213 -23.71 -2.90 -17.14
CA GLU A 213 -25.13 -3.16 -16.89
C GLU A 213 -25.50 -4.66 -16.98
N GLY A 214 -24.77 -5.44 -17.79
CA GLY A 214 -24.97 -6.89 -17.93
C GLY A 214 -24.24 -7.77 -16.91
N MET A 215 -23.71 -7.19 -15.82
CA MET A 215 -22.96 -7.97 -14.82
C MET A 215 -23.90 -8.84 -13.97
N ASP A 216 -23.64 -10.14 -13.95
CA ASP A 216 -24.37 -11.13 -13.15
C ASP A 216 -23.75 -11.29 -11.75
N ALA A 217 -24.60 -11.32 -10.72
CA ALA A 217 -24.20 -11.58 -9.34
C ALA A 217 -23.50 -12.94 -9.19
N MET A 218 -23.89 -13.97 -9.96
CA MET A 218 -23.21 -15.28 -9.91
C MET A 218 -21.81 -15.23 -10.51
N ALA A 219 -21.58 -14.42 -11.55
CA ALA A 219 -20.26 -14.21 -12.11
C ALA A 219 -19.34 -13.51 -11.09
N ILE A 220 -19.84 -12.48 -10.41
CA ILE A 220 -19.11 -11.78 -9.35
C ILE A 220 -18.83 -12.71 -8.16
N ALA A 221 -19.78 -13.57 -7.77
CA ALA A 221 -19.57 -14.56 -6.72
C ALA A 221 -18.40 -15.51 -7.04
N LYS A 222 -18.30 -15.99 -8.29
CA LYS A 222 -17.18 -16.82 -8.74
C LYS A 222 -15.85 -16.08 -8.64
N ILE A 223 -15.82 -14.79 -9.02
CA ILE A 223 -14.64 -13.93 -8.87
C ILE A 223 -14.26 -13.80 -7.38
N PHE A 224 -15.21 -13.46 -6.51
CA PHE A 224 -14.96 -13.36 -5.07
C PHE A 224 -14.46 -14.67 -4.45
N SER A 225 -15.02 -15.80 -4.84
CA SER A 225 -14.55 -17.11 -4.42
C SER A 225 -13.09 -17.36 -4.81
N GLY A 226 -12.70 -16.99 -6.03
CA GLY A 226 -11.31 -17.06 -6.49
C GLY A 226 -10.38 -16.11 -5.71
N LEU A 227 -10.82 -14.87 -5.48
CA LEU A 227 -10.06 -13.87 -4.71
C LEU A 227 -9.85 -14.32 -3.26
N CYS A 228 -10.87 -14.86 -2.60
CA CYS A 228 -10.78 -15.34 -1.22
C CYS A 228 -9.81 -16.51 -1.08
N GLN A 229 -9.80 -17.45 -2.03
CA GLN A 229 -8.94 -18.63 -1.96
C GLN A 229 -7.47 -18.31 -2.28
N THR A 230 -7.24 -17.37 -3.19
CA THR A 230 -5.89 -16.94 -3.59
C THR A 230 -5.29 -15.89 -2.66
N GLY A 231 -6.12 -15.04 -2.06
CA GLY A 231 -5.68 -13.84 -1.33
C GLY A 231 -5.32 -12.67 -2.24
N ALA A 232 -5.73 -12.73 -3.52
CA ALA A 232 -5.59 -11.62 -4.45
C ALA A 232 -6.58 -10.48 -4.14
N TRP A 233 -6.32 -9.31 -4.71
CA TRP A 233 -7.21 -8.16 -4.63
C TRP A 233 -8.09 -8.07 -5.88
N GLY A 234 -9.36 -7.69 -5.67
CA GLY A 234 -10.29 -7.37 -6.74
C GLY A 234 -10.56 -5.88 -6.80
N CYS A 235 -10.30 -5.26 -7.94
CA CYS A 235 -10.69 -3.87 -8.24
C CYS A 235 -11.81 -3.89 -9.26
N PHE A 236 -13.02 -3.59 -8.82
CA PHE A 236 -14.22 -3.55 -9.63
C PHE A 236 -14.40 -2.13 -10.16
N ASP A 237 -13.96 -1.92 -11.39
CA ASP A 237 -13.94 -0.63 -12.05
C ASP A 237 -15.33 -0.26 -12.53
N GLU A 238 -15.73 1.00 -12.38
CA GLU A 238 -17.05 1.47 -12.82
C GLU A 238 -18.23 0.76 -12.13
N PHE A 239 -18.05 0.36 -10.85
CA PHE A 239 -19.00 -0.44 -10.07
C PHE A 239 -20.42 0.15 -9.99
N ASN A 240 -20.53 1.48 -10.10
CA ASN A 240 -21.80 2.19 -10.14
C ASN A 240 -22.55 2.11 -11.49
N ARG A 241 -22.16 1.21 -12.40
CA ARG A 241 -22.93 0.79 -13.58
C ARG A 241 -23.76 -0.46 -13.37
N ILE A 242 -23.54 -1.18 -12.27
CA ILE A 242 -24.30 -2.39 -11.94
C ILE A 242 -25.69 -1.97 -11.46
N GLU A 243 -26.72 -2.68 -11.91
CA GLU A 243 -28.09 -2.43 -11.50
C GLU A 243 -28.30 -2.64 -9.98
N ALA A 244 -29.16 -1.83 -9.37
CA ALA A 244 -29.42 -1.88 -7.93
C ALA A 244 -29.85 -3.26 -7.38
N PRO A 245 -30.67 -4.08 -8.07
CA PRO A 245 -31.01 -5.43 -7.61
C PRO A 245 -29.78 -6.34 -7.49
N VAL A 246 -28.86 -6.27 -8.46
CA VAL A 246 -27.63 -7.06 -8.47
C VAL A 246 -26.68 -6.58 -7.37
N LEU A 247 -26.56 -5.25 -7.18
CA LEU A 247 -25.79 -4.65 -6.07
C LEU A 247 -26.25 -5.14 -4.70
N SER A 248 -27.56 -5.36 -4.51
CA SER A 248 -28.09 -5.89 -3.25
C SER A 248 -27.57 -7.30 -2.94
N VAL A 249 -27.53 -8.18 -3.94
CA VAL A 249 -26.97 -9.53 -3.81
C VAL A 249 -25.46 -9.48 -3.52
N ILE A 250 -24.72 -8.67 -4.29
CA ILE A 250 -23.29 -8.46 -4.09
C ILE A 250 -22.99 -7.95 -2.66
N SER A 251 -23.84 -7.07 -2.12
CA SER A 251 -23.67 -6.54 -0.77
C SER A 251 -23.71 -7.65 0.30
N THR A 252 -24.58 -8.65 0.10
CA THR A 252 -24.70 -9.81 0.99
C THR A 252 -23.46 -10.69 0.86
N GLN A 253 -22.97 -10.92 -0.36
CA GLN A 253 -21.75 -11.68 -0.63
C GLN A 253 -20.53 -11.08 0.07
N ILE A 254 -20.31 -9.77 -0.11
CA ILE A 254 -19.19 -9.06 0.53
C ILE A 254 -19.31 -9.13 2.05
N ARG A 255 -20.52 -8.94 2.59
CA ARG A 255 -20.76 -9.02 4.04
C ARG A 255 -20.38 -10.40 4.60
N THR A 256 -20.73 -11.48 3.91
CA THR A 256 -20.34 -12.85 4.30
C THR A 256 -18.82 -12.98 4.39
N ILE A 257 -18.08 -12.43 3.43
CA ILE A 257 -16.60 -12.44 3.42
C ILE A 257 -16.06 -11.61 4.60
N GLN A 258 -16.59 -10.42 4.84
CA GLN A 258 -16.17 -9.54 5.95
C GLN A 258 -16.42 -10.18 7.32
N THR A 259 -17.58 -10.81 7.51
CA THR A 259 -17.88 -11.55 8.74
C THR A 259 -16.92 -12.72 8.94
N ALA A 260 -16.57 -13.46 7.89
CA ALA A 260 -15.60 -14.53 7.97
C ALA A 260 -14.18 -14.02 8.30
N LEU A 261 -13.76 -12.89 7.70
CA LEU A 261 -12.50 -12.23 8.04
C LEU A 261 -12.47 -11.80 9.51
N ALA A 262 -13.53 -11.17 10.00
CA ALA A 262 -13.63 -10.70 11.39
C ALA A 262 -13.66 -11.85 12.40
N ALA A 263 -14.26 -12.99 12.02
CA ALA A 263 -14.26 -14.21 12.80
C ALA A 263 -12.91 -14.97 12.74
N CYS A 264 -11.94 -14.48 11.96
CA CYS A 264 -10.61 -15.07 11.79
C CYS A 264 -10.61 -16.54 11.32
N VAL A 265 -11.68 -16.99 10.64
CA VAL A 265 -11.81 -18.39 10.19
C VAL A 265 -10.90 -18.70 9.00
N ARG A 266 -10.46 -19.96 8.89
CA ARG A 266 -9.64 -20.44 7.75
C ARG A 266 -10.47 -20.92 6.56
N ARG A 267 -11.72 -21.31 6.82
CA ARG A 267 -12.72 -21.76 5.84
C ARG A 267 -14.09 -21.22 6.23
N PHE A 268 -14.93 -20.98 5.25
CA PHE A 268 -16.30 -20.50 5.48
C PHE A 268 -17.22 -20.95 4.35
N GLN A 269 -18.51 -21.02 4.65
CA GLN A 269 -19.54 -21.26 3.66
C GLN A 269 -19.73 -19.98 2.83
N PHE A 270 -19.52 -20.08 1.51
CA PHE A 270 -19.74 -18.99 0.57
C PHE A 270 -20.58 -19.51 -0.59
N GLU A 271 -21.75 -18.90 -0.80
CA GLU A 271 -22.78 -19.43 -1.69
C GLU A 271 -23.10 -20.90 -1.33
N THR A 272 -23.00 -21.82 -2.29
CA THR A 272 -23.29 -23.25 -2.11
C THR A 272 -22.10 -24.08 -1.65
N SER A 273 -20.90 -23.51 -1.52
CA SER A 273 -19.66 -24.26 -1.27
C SER A 273 -18.88 -23.74 -0.06
N GLU A 274 -18.20 -24.64 0.64
CA GLU A 274 -17.21 -24.26 1.64
C GLU A 274 -15.88 -23.95 0.93
N ILE A 275 -15.33 -22.76 1.16
CA ILE A 275 -14.08 -22.31 0.52
C ILE A 275 -13.02 -21.91 1.54
N ARG A 276 -11.75 -21.98 1.15
CA ARG A 276 -10.63 -21.44 1.94
C ARG A 276 -10.68 -19.91 1.95
N LEU A 277 -10.40 -19.32 3.10
CA LEU A 277 -10.25 -17.88 3.25
C LEU A 277 -8.77 -17.52 3.47
N ASN A 278 -8.22 -16.74 2.55
CA ASN A 278 -6.94 -16.07 2.71
C ASN A 278 -7.19 -14.64 3.22
N ARG A 279 -6.63 -14.32 4.40
CA ARG A 279 -6.82 -13.03 5.08
C ARG A 279 -6.29 -11.82 4.30
N ARG A 280 -5.47 -12.03 3.27
CA ARG A 280 -4.93 -10.97 2.41
C ARG A 280 -5.93 -10.44 1.37
N VAL A 281 -7.07 -11.11 1.20
CA VAL A 281 -8.09 -10.71 0.22
C VAL A 281 -8.54 -9.26 0.46
N GLY A 282 -8.64 -8.50 -0.62
CA GLY A 282 -9.08 -7.11 -0.61
C GLY A 282 -10.07 -6.87 -1.74
N ILE A 283 -11.17 -6.17 -1.45
CA ILE A 283 -12.21 -5.83 -2.42
C ILE A 283 -12.28 -4.31 -2.51
N PHE A 284 -12.09 -3.79 -3.71
CA PHE A 284 -12.12 -2.36 -4.01
C PHE A 284 -13.09 -2.08 -5.14
N ILE A 285 -13.76 -0.95 -5.06
CA ILE A 285 -14.65 -0.47 -6.12
C ILE A 285 -14.16 0.90 -6.58
N THR A 286 -14.30 1.20 -7.86
CA THR A 286 -14.12 2.57 -8.34
C THR A 286 -15.42 3.13 -8.87
N MET A 287 -15.58 4.44 -8.72
CA MET A 287 -16.78 5.13 -9.19
C MET A 287 -16.43 6.42 -9.90
N ASN A 288 -17.21 6.70 -10.95
CA ASN A 288 -17.25 7.99 -11.62
C ASN A 288 -18.61 8.63 -11.31
N PRO A 289 -18.74 9.40 -10.21
CA PRO A 289 -19.98 10.07 -9.89
C PRO A 289 -20.32 11.18 -10.91
N GLY A 290 -21.60 11.47 -11.11
CA GLY A 290 -22.06 12.60 -11.93
C GLY A 290 -22.10 12.37 -13.44
N TYR A 291 -21.78 11.17 -13.93
CA TYR A 291 -21.92 10.80 -15.35
C TYR A 291 -23.29 10.17 -15.63
N ALA A 292 -23.80 10.33 -16.85
CA ALA A 292 -25.03 9.68 -17.30
C ALA A 292 -24.91 8.14 -17.25
N GLY A 293 -26.01 7.45 -16.92
CA GLY A 293 -26.02 5.99 -16.78
C GLY A 293 -25.31 5.46 -15.53
N ARG A 294 -25.17 6.29 -14.49
CA ARG A 294 -24.58 5.90 -13.20
C ARG A 294 -25.63 5.88 -12.12
N THR A 295 -25.73 4.76 -11.41
CA THR A 295 -26.62 4.62 -10.26
C THR A 295 -25.92 5.12 -9.00
N GLU A 296 -26.65 5.76 -8.10
CA GLU A 296 -26.15 5.90 -6.73
C GLU A 296 -26.08 4.54 -6.05
N LEU A 297 -25.01 4.29 -5.31
CA LEU A 297 -24.92 3.05 -4.54
C LEU A 297 -25.93 3.05 -3.40
N PRO A 298 -26.62 1.92 -3.14
CA PRO A 298 -27.42 1.75 -1.94
C PRO A 298 -26.59 1.96 -0.66
N GLU A 299 -27.20 2.49 0.41
CA GLU A 299 -26.50 2.70 1.70
C GLU A 299 -25.94 1.40 2.28
N SER A 300 -26.64 0.28 2.07
CA SER A 300 -26.17 -1.06 2.47
C SER A 300 -24.85 -1.45 1.82
N VAL A 301 -24.60 -0.99 0.59
CA VAL A 301 -23.35 -1.19 -0.15
C VAL A 301 -22.30 -0.19 0.31
N LYS A 302 -22.65 1.10 0.41
CA LYS A 302 -21.72 2.15 0.88
C LYS A 302 -21.10 1.79 2.24
N ALA A 303 -21.88 1.22 3.16
CA ALA A 303 -21.41 0.79 4.47
C ALA A 303 -20.31 -0.29 4.45
N LEU A 304 -20.14 -1.01 3.35
CA LEU A 304 -19.12 -2.06 3.21
C LEU A 304 -17.74 -1.50 2.82
N PHE A 305 -17.69 -0.23 2.38
CA PHE A 305 -16.50 0.39 1.83
C PHE A 305 -16.16 1.71 2.52
N ARG A 306 -14.87 2.01 2.65
CA ARG A 306 -14.41 3.35 3.03
C ARG A 306 -14.38 4.23 1.77
N PRO A 307 -15.11 5.37 1.73
CA PRO A 307 -15.05 6.28 0.59
C PRO A 307 -13.69 6.97 0.52
N VAL A 308 -13.17 7.13 -0.70
CA VAL A 308 -11.93 7.87 -0.96
C VAL A 308 -12.17 8.83 -2.12
N VAL A 309 -11.93 10.12 -1.92
CA VAL A 309 -12.08 11.12 -2.99
C VAL A 309 -10.77 11.20 -3.77
N VAL A 310 -10.83 10.94 -5.07
CA VAL A 310 -9.68 11.01 -5.98
C VAL A 310 -9.87 12.19 -6.93
N ILE A 311 -9.16 13.27 -6.66
CA ILE A 311 -9.16 14.48 -7.49
C ILE A 311 -8.15 14.36 -8.62
N VAL A 312 -8.21 15.32 -9.56
CA VAL A 312 -7.21 15.43 -10.64
C VAL A 312 -5.83 15.57 -10.00
N PRO A 313 -4.86 14.69 -10.36
CA PRO A 313 -3.52 14.76 -9.79
C PRO A 313 -2.79 16.01 -10.27
N ASP A 314 -1.84 16.48 -9.46
CA ASP A 314 -0.94 17.55 -9.85
C ASP A 314 0.04 17.03 -10.91
N LEU A 315 -0.27 17.29 -12.18
CA LEU A 315 0.55 16.87 -13.31
C LEU A 315 1.90 17.58 -13.36
N GLN A 316 2.00 18.79 -12.78
CA GLN A 316 3.27 19.49 -12.72
C GLN A 316 4.22 18.71 -11.81
N GLN A 317 3.82 18.44 -10.56
CA GLN A 317 4.63 17.67 -9.62
C GLN A 317 5.02 16.29 -10.19
N ILE A 318 4.09 15.60 -10.86
CA ILE A 318 4.39 14.31 -11.51
C ILE A 318 5.42 14.48 -12.61
N CYS A 319 5.25 15.48 -13.49
CA CYS A 319 6.22 15.76 -14.55
C CYS A 319 7.59 16.12 -13.99
N GLU A 320 7.65 16.90 -12.92
CA GLU A 320 8.89 17.29 -12.25
C GLU A 320 9.64 16.06 -11.71
N ILE A 321 8.95 15.17 -11.00
CA ILE A 321 9.54 13.91 -10.48
C ILE A 321 9.97 13.00 -11.64
N MET A 322 9.17 12.89 -12.69
CA MET A 322 9.52 12.08 -13.87
C MET A 322 10.72 12.66 -14.63
N LEU A 323 10.77 13.98 -14.83
CA LEU A 323 11.88 14.66 -15.49
C LEU A 323 13.14 14.56 -14.64
N PHE A 324 13.04 14.83 -13.34
CA PHE A 324 14.12 14.61 -12.40
C PHE A 324 14.69 13.18 -12.53
N SER A 325 13.80 12.19 -12.67
CA SER A 325 14.21 10.80 -12.85
C SER A 325 14.92 10.44 -14.15
N GLN A 326 14.90 11.34 -15.13
CA GLN A 326 15.56 11.15 -16.42
C GLN A 326 16.79 12.03 -16.60
N VAL A 327 16.79 13.27 -16.07
CA VAL A 327 17.82 14.27 -16.35
C VAL A 327 18.54 14.84 -15.12
N GLY A 328 18.02 14.66 -13.91
CA GLY A 328 18.61 15.17 -12.66
C GLY A 328 18.35 16.65 -12.35
N TRP A 329 18.69 17.08 -11.12
CA TRP A 329 18.42 18.44 -10.59
C TRP A 329 19.10 19.56 -11.40
N GLN A 330 20.24 19.29 -12.02
CA GLN A 330 21.04 20.32 -12.71
C GLN A 330 20.34 20.95 -13.94
N PHE A 331 19.31 20.30 -14.50
CA PHE A 331 18.51 20.86 -15.59
C PHE A 331 17.18 21.47 -15.12
N PHE A 332 16.80 21.23 -13.86
CA PHE A 332 15.53 21.69 -13.29
C PHE A 332 15.49 23.22 -13.11
N THR A 333 16.62 23.82 -12.74
CA THR A 333 16.76 25.28 -12.56
C THR A 333 16.74 26.08 -13.87
N LEU A 334 16.66 25.41 -15.03
CA LEU A 334 16.66 26.04 -16.36
C LEU A 334 15.29 26.08 -17.03
N LEU A 335 14.26 25.46 -16.44
CA LEU A 335 12.90 25.54 -16.97
C LEU A 335 12.24 26.85 -16.50
N PRO A 336 11.87 27.75 -17.41
CA PRO A 336 11.20 29.00 -17.03
C PRO A 336 9.80 28.68 -16.50
N TYR A 337 9.50 29.27 -15.34
CA TYR A 337 8.17 29.26 -14.70
C TYR A 337 7.07 29.85 -15.58
#